data_AF-A0A960ST23-F1
#
_entry.id   AF-A0A960ST23-F1
#
_cell.length_a   1.000
_cell.length_b   1.000
_cell.length_c   1.000
_cell.angle_alpha   90.00
_cell.angle_beta   90.00
_cell.angle_gamma   90.00
#
_symmetry.space_group_name_H-M   'P 1'
#
loop_
_entity.id
_entity.type
_entity.pdbx_description
1 polymer ?
#
loop_
_entity_poly.entity_id
_entity_poly.type
_entity_poly.pdbx_seq_one_letter_code
_entity_poly.pdbx_strand_id
1 'polypeptide(L)'
;MRALTAARVLAGAGAVLVLLGGSRGASAGGPSPEAVPEGLTPAKDFFTNRERLARTLLGDREDRVDPTVWQAFQAGVAGDWPALTKLYPAVDRLTWANPDDGEPTRLAAHPLKEAYGVYEVRSHCPVACADAFTRDVLQCVPAGSVYFGGTDAGRFL
;
A
#
# COMPACT_ATOMS: atom_id res chain seq x y z
N MET A 1 40.24 0.60 69.25
CA MET A 1 40.66 0.47 67.84
C MET A 1 39.88 1.47 67.00
N ARG A 2 40.43 1.82 65.82
CA ARG A 2 40.24 3.03 64.99
C ARG A 2 38.82 3.36 64.49
N ALA A 3 38.69 4.65 64.14
CA ALA A 3 37.57 5.38 63.53
C ALA A 3 37.39 5.14 62.01
N LEU A 4 36.45 5.90 61.41
CA LEU A 4 36.27 6.28 59.98
C LEU A 4 35.53 5.22 59.11
N THR A 5 34.57 5.47 58.19
CA THR A 5 34.02 6.66 57.51
C THR A 5 32.66 6.28 56.90
N ALA A 6 31.80 7.27 56.64
CA ALA A 6 30.61 7.14 55.79
C ALA A 6 30.97 6.85 54.31
N ALA A 7 30.12 6.09 53.61
CA ALA A 7 30.03 6.10 52.15
C ALA A 7 28.56 5.95 51.73
N ARG A 8 28.02 7.03 51.14
CA ARG A 8 26.75 7.05 50.43
C ARG A 8 26.95 6.37 49.07
N VAL A 9 26.08 5.43 48.69
CA VAL A 9 25.94 4.98 47.29
C VAL A 9 24.49 5.13 46.87
N LEU A 10 24.32 5.82 45.75
CA LEU A 10 23.06 6.26 45.17
C LEU A 10 22.13 5.11 44.78
N ALA A 11 20.84 5.37 44.92
CA ALA A 11 19.76 4.60 44.33
C ALA A 11 19.88 4.57 42.80
N GLY A 12 19.88 3.36 42.22
CA GLY A 12 19.65 3.10 40.81
C GLY A 12 18.64 1.98 40.69
N ALA A 13 17.39 2.32 40.40
CA ALA A 13 16.31 1.37 40.18
C ALA A 13 16.53 0.64 38.85
N GLY A 14 16.97 -0.62 38.90
CA GLY A 14 16.95 -1.55 37.77
C GLY A 14 15.72 -2.44 37.85
N ALA A 15 14.60 -2.01 37.26
CA ALA A 15 13.45 -2.86 37.06
C ALA A 15 13.64 -3.65 35.74
N VAL A 16 13.95 -4.94 35.86
CA VAL A 16 13.92 -5.87 34.73
C VAL A 16 12.46 -6.27 34.49
N LEU A 17 11.86 -5.75 33.42
CA LEU A 17 10.51 -6.12 32.99
C LEU A 17 10.61 -7.25 31.96
N VAL A 18 10.38 -8.49 32.40
CA VAL A 18 10.20 -9.63 31.49
C VAL A 18 8.76 -9.61 30.99
N LEU A 19 8.54 -9.09 29.77
CA LEU A 19 7.25 -9.19 29.08
C LEU A 19 7.19 -10.51 28.31
N LEU A 20 6.62 -11.54 28.94
CA LEU A 20 6.06 -12.71 28.25
C LEU A 20 4.75 -12.28 27.56
N GLY A 21 4.88 -11.63 26.40
CA GLY A 21 3.75 -11.25 25.55
C GLY A 21 3.39 -12.39 24.59
N GLY A 22 2.33 -13.13 24.90
CA GLY A 22 1.73 -14.07 23.96
C GLY A 22 1.14 -13.33 22.76
N SER A 23 1.69 -13.55 21.57
CA SER A 23 1.13 -13.08 20.31
C SER A 23 -0.10 -13.91 19.94
N ARG A 24 -1.24 -13.60 20.56
CA ARG A 24 -2.56 -13.94 19.99
C ARG A 24 -2.84 -12.97 18.85
N GLY A 25 -3.18 -13.54 17.71
CA GLY A 25 -3.15 -12.91 16.40
C GLY A 25 -3.96 -11.62 16.28
N ALA A 26 -3.35 -10.67 15.57
CA ALA A 26 -4.10 -9.76 14.72
C ALA A 26 -4.15 -10.42 13.35
N SER A 27 -5.23 -11.15 13.03
CA SER A 27 -5.58 -11.33 11.63
C SER A 27 -5.91 -9.93 11.11
N ALA A 28 -5.19 -9.48 10.08
CA ALA A 28 -5.55 -8.27 9.35
C ALA A 28 -7.01 -8.41 8.92
N GLY A 29 -7.90 -7.67 9.59
CA GLY A 29 -9.30 -7.57 9.19
C GLY A 29 -9.33 -6.91 7.83
N GLY A 30 -9.76 -7.65 6.81
CA GLY A 30 -10.04 -7.08 5.49
C GLY A 30 -11.07 -5.95 5.59
N PRO A 31 -11.08 -5.00 4.65
CA PRO A 31 -11.98 -3.86 4.70
C PRO A 31 -13.44 -4.30 4.77
N SER A 32 -14.18 -3.71 5.71
CA SER A 32 -15.63 -3.92 5.89
C SER A 32 -16.41 -3.30 4.72
N PRO A 33 -17.46 -3.97 4.19
CA PRO A 33 -18.22 -3.51 3.04
C PRO A 33 -19.27 -2.48 3.47
N GLU A 34 -18.86 -1.26 3.77
CA GLU A 34 -19.79 -0.19 4.11
C GLU A 34 -19.39 1.12 3.42
N ALA A 35 -20.31 1.61 2.57
CA ALA A 35 -20.36 2.89 1.85
C ALA A 35 -19.02 3.48 1.37
N VAL A 36 -18.88 3.64 0.04
CA VAL A 36 -17.77 4.35 -0.62
C VAL A 36 -17.42 5.63 0.17
N PRO A 37 -16.26 5.68 0.87
CA PRO A 37 -15.88 6.90 1.58
C PRO A 37 -15.81 8.06 0.57
N GLU A 38 -16.37 9.23 0.92
CA GLU A 38 -16.42 10.44 0.07
C GLU A 38 -15.07 10.82 -0.56
N GLY A 39 -13.95 10.35 0.00
CA GLY A 39 -12.60 10.55 -0.51
C GLY A 39 -12.15 9.68 -1.69
N LEU A 40 -13.00 8.78 -2.23
CA LEU A 40 -12.59 7.85 -3.31
C LEU A 40 -12.95 8.29 -4.74
N THR A 41 -13.64 9.43 -4.94
CA THR A 41 -13.90 9.95 -6.31
C THR A 41 -12.61 10.18 -7.11
N PRO A 42 -11.53 10.79 -6.54
CA PRO A 42 -10.25 10.90 -7.25
C PRO A 42 -9.64 9.55 -7.64
N ALA A 43 -9.95 8.47 -6.92
CA ALA A 43 -9.48 7.14 -7.29
C ALA A 43 -10.15 6.66 -8.58
N LYS A 44 -11.48 6.85 -8.74
CA LYS A 44 -12.20 6.48 -9.97
C LYS A 44 -11.65 7.17 -11.21
N ASP A 45 -11.37 8.47 -11.10
CA ASP A 45 -10.77 9.25 -12.19
C ASP A 45 -9.36 8.74 -12.54
N PHE A 46 -8.60 8.36 -11.52
CA PHE A 46 -7.29 7.76 -11.71
C PHE A 46 -7.37 6.38 -12.40
N PHE A 47 -8.32 5.52 -12.01
CA PHE A 47 -8.61 4.26 -12.70
C PHE A 47 -8.94 4.50 -14.18
N THR A 48 -9.82 5.47 -14.48
CA THR A 48 -10.17 5.84 -15.86
C THR A 48 -8.94 6.28 -16.66
N ASN A 49 -8.08 7.10 -16.05
CA ASN A 49 -6.85 7.56 -16.69
C ASN A 49 -5.88 6.41 -16.97
N ARG A 50 -5.69 5.49 -16.01
CA ARG A 50 -4.79 4.33 -16.14
C ARG A 50 -5.34 3.28 -17.11
N GLU A 51 -6.66 3.08 -17.18
CA GLU A 51 -7.27 2.19 -18.18
C GLU A 51 -6.98 2.72 -19.59
N ARG A 52 -7.17 4.03 -19.81
CA ARG A 52 -6.85 4.66 -21.10
C ARG A 52 -5.37 4.52 -21.45
N LEU A 53 -4.47 4.67 -20.48
CA LEU A 53 -3.04 4.44 -20.69
C LEU A 53 -2.76 2.99 -21.09
N ALA A 54 -3.31 2.01 -20.36
CA ALA A 54 -3.15 0.60 -20.67
C ALA A 54 -3.60 0.27 -22.11
N ARG A 55 -4.78 0.74 -22.51
CA ARG A 55 -5.29 0.60 -23.89
C ARG A 55 -4.35 1.23 -24.92
N THR A 56 -3.85 2.44 -24.63
CA THR A 56 -2.89 3.14 -25.51
C THR A 56 -1.59 2.35 -25.68
N LEU A 57 -1.07 1.72 -24.61
CA LEU A 57 0.16 0.92 -24.65
C LEU A 57 -0.01 -0.38 -25.46
N LEU A 58 -1.22 -0.95 -25.44
CA LEU A 58 -1.51 -2.20 -26.13
C LEU A 58 -1.71 -2.02 -27.64
N GLY A 59 -2.34 -0.91 -28.05
CA GLY A 59 -2.77 -0.72 -29.43
C GLY A 59 -3.72 -1.84 -29.85
N ASP A 60 -3.43 -2.50 -30.97
CA ASP A 60 -4.29 -3.57 -31.51
C ASP A 60 -4.20 -4.92 -30.75
N ARG A 61 -3.48 -4.98 -29.62
CA ARG A 61 -3.22 -6.20 -28.84
C ARG A 61 -4.14 -6.38 -27.63
N GLU A 62 -5.21 -5.60 -27.52
CA GLU A 62 -6.12 -5.64 -26.36
C GLU A 62 -6.79 -7.00 -26.15
N ASP A 63 -7.01 -7.75 -27.23
CA ASP A 63 -7.60 -9.09 -27.26
C ASP A 63 -6.70 -10.16 -26.63
N ARG A 64 -5.40 -9.88 -26.50
CA ARG A 64 -4.39 -10.78 -25.91
C ARG A 64 -4.20 -10.57 -24.41
N VAL A 65 -4.95 -9.65 -23.81
CA VAL A 65 -4.90 -9.34 -22.37
C VAL A 65 -5.85 -10.27 -21.62
N ASP A 66 -5.39 -10.82 -20.50
CA ASP A 66 -6.26 -11.59 -19.59
C ASP A 66 -7.49 -10.75 -19.20
N PRO A 67 -8.73 -11.25 -19.44
CA PRO A 67 -9.95 -10.49 -19.17
C PRO A 67 -10.08 -9.99 -17.73
N THR A 68 -9.43 -10.66 -16.77
CA THR A 68 -9.41 -10.26 -15.36
C THR A 68 -8.86 -8.86 -15.16
N VAL A 69 -7.89 -8.42 -15.98
CA VAL A 69 -7.34 -7.06 -15.95
C VAL A 69 -8.42 -6.03 -16.30
N TRP A 70 -9.17 -6.28 -17.37
CA TRP A 70 -10.25 -5.39 -17.79
C TRP A 70 -11.42 -5.37 -16.82
N GLN A 71 -11.78 -6.52 -16.25
CA GLN A 71 -12.82 -6.60 -15.22
C GLN A 71 -12.43 -5.79 -13.97
N ALA A 72 -11.16 -5.85 -13.56
CA ALA A 72 -10.67 -5.08 -12.43
C ALA A 72 -10.64 -3.57 -12.72
N PHE A 73 -10.24 -3.15 -13.93
CA PHE A 73 -10.37 -1.75 -14.35
C PHE A 73 -11.83 -1.29 -14.29
N GLN A 74 -12.76 -2.06 -14.85
CA GLN A 74 -14.19 -1.71 -14.82
C GLN A 74 -14.73 -1.59 -13.40
N ALA A 75 -14.36 -2.50 -12.50
CA ALA A 75 -14.71 -2.40 -11.09
C ALA A 75 -14.19 -1.09 -10.47
N GLY A 76 -12.92 -0.74 -10.73
CA GLY A 76 -12.33 0.51 -10.24
C GLY A 76 -12.97 1.78 -10.82
N VAL A 77 -13.28 1.79 -12.12
CA VAL A 77 -13.98 2.91 -12.79
C VAL A 77 -15.41 3.07 -12.27
N ALA A 78 -16.13 1.97 -12.04
CA ALA A 78 -17.46 1.99 -11.47
C ALA A 78 -17.45 2.43 -9.98
N GLY A 79 -16.33 2.22 -9.30
CA GLY A 79 -16.22 2.36 -7.84
C GLY A 79 -16.74 1.14 -7.07
N ASP A 80 -16.80 -0.02 -7.72
CA ASP A 80 -17.12 -1.30 -7.10
C ASP A 80 -15.87 -1.86 -6.39
N TRP A 81 -15.55 -1.27 -5.25
CA TRP A 81 -14.38 -1.63 -4.44
C TRP A 81 -14.41 -3.08 -3.93
N PRO A 82 -15.56 -3.66 -3.53
CA PRO A 82 -15.65 -5.08 -3.23
C PRO A 82 -15.27 -5.97 -4.42
N ALA A 83 -15.74 -5.67 -5.65
CA ALA A 83 -15.34 -6.43 -6.82
C ALA A 83 -13.85 -6.24 -7.15
N LEU A 84 -13.36 -5.00 -7.09
CA LEU A 84 -11.95 -4.67 -7.34
C LEU A 84 -11.02 -5.45 -6.41
N THR A 85 -11.27 -5.41 -5.10
CA THR A 85 -10.44 -6.09 -4.09
C THR A 85 -10.47 -7.61 -4.24
N LYS A 86 -11.58 -8.18 -4.73
CA LYS A 86 -11.70 -9.60 -5.07
C LYS A 86 -10.89 -9.98 -6.32
N LEU A 87 -10.87 -9.13 -7.34
CA LEU A 87 -10.20 -9.39 -8.62
C LEU A 87 -8.69 -9.14 -8.56
N TYR A 88 -8.26 -8.13 -7.81
CA TYR A 88 -6.88 -7.66 -7.80
C TYR A 88 -5.83 -8.73 -7.47
N PRO A 89 -6.02 -9.67 -6.52
CA PRO A 89 -5.03 -10.71 -6.24
C PRO A 89 -4.74 -11.64 -7.43
N ALA A 90 -5.68 -11.78 -8.38
CA ALA A 90 -5.43 -12.51 -9.63
C ALA A 90 -4.58 -11.66 -10.59
N VAL A 91 -4.90 -10.37 -10.71
CA VAL A 91 -4.13 -9.41 -11.51
C VAL A 91 -2.69 -9.31 -11.01
N ASP A 92 -2.49 -9.15 -9.70
CA ASP A 92 -1.15 -9.00 -9.13
C ASP A 92 -0.28 -10.20 -9.50
N ARG A 93 -0.79 -11.44 -9.39
CA ARG A 93 -0.10 -12.67 -9.81
C ARG A 93 0.34 -12.65 -11.28
N LEU A 94 -0.42 -12.02 -12.18
CA LEU A 94 -0.04 -11.88 -13.59
C LEU A 94 1.22 -11.00 -13.76
N THR A 95 1.46 -10.06 -12.84
CA THR A 95 2.67 -9.22 -12.80
C THR A 95 3.93 -9.95 -12.30
N TRP A 96 3.82 -11.21 -11.85
CA TRP A 96 4.96 -12.02 -11.38
C TRP A 96 5.33 -13.19 -12.32
N ALA A 97 4.53 -13.45 -13.36
CA ALA A 97 4.82 -14.48 -14.38
C ALA A 97 6.15 -14.24 -15.13
N ASN A 98 6.68 -15.26 -15.83
CA ASN A 98 7.86 -15.08 -16.66
C ASN A 98 7.65 -13.97 -17.71
N PRO A 99 8.67 -13.13 -17.99
CA PRO A 99 8.56 -11.98 -18.88
C PRO A 99 8.14 -12.35 -20.31
N ASP A 100 8.44 -13.56 -20.77
CA ASP A 100 8.19 -14.01 -22.14
C ASP A 100 6.75 -14.55 -22.37
N ASP A 101 6.02 -14.89 -21.31
CA ASP A 101 4.78 -15.68 -21.42
C ASP A 101 3.47 -14.85 -21.39
N GLY A 102 3.54 -13.51 -21.27
CA GLY A 102 2.35 -12.71 -20.99
C GLY A 102 2.48 -11.20 -21.20
N GLU A 103 3.31 -10.75 -22.15
CA GLU A 103 3.66 -9.33 -22.32
C GLU A 103 2.45 -8.38 -22.44
N PRO A 104 1.40 -8.63 -23.26
CA PRO A 104 0.24 -7.73 -23.32
C PRO A 104 -0.48 -7.64 -21.97
N THR A 105 -0.71 -8.78 -21.31
CA THR A 105 -1.36 -8.83 -20.00
C THR A 105 -0.59 -8.05 -18.95
N ARG A 106 0.75 -8.19 -18.90
CA ARG A 106 1.58 -7.44 -17.95
C ARG A 106 1.59 -5.95 -18.24
N LEU A 107 1.69 -5.58 -19.52
CA LEU A 107 1.67 -4.19 -19.96
C LEU A 107 0.37 -3.49 -19.53
N ALA A 108 -0.75 -4.21 -19.55
CA ALA A 108 -2.04 -3.73 -19.06
C ALA A 108 -2.17 -3.75 -17.52
N ALA A 109 -1.59 -4.76 -16.87
CA ALA A 109 -1.68 -4.96 -15.43
C ALA A 109 -0.86 -3.94 -14.62
N HIS A 110 0.22 -3.39 -15.17
CA HIS A 110 1.03 -2.37 -14.49
C HIS A 110 0.27 -1.06 -14.22
N PRO A 111 -0.39 -0.42 -15.20
CA PRO A 111 -1.25 0.74 -14.94
C PRO A 111 -2.40 0.44 -13.97
N LEU A 112 -2.92 -0.79 -13.97
CA LEU A 112 -3.95 -1.22 -13.02
C LEU A 112 -3.40 -1.31 -11.58
N LYS A 113 -2.17 -1.81 -11.43
CA LYS A 113 -1.44 -1.89 -10.16
C LYS A 113 -1.17 -0.51 -9.57
N GLU A 114 -0.77 0.46 -10.40
CA GLU A 114 -0.70 1.88 -9.99
C GLU A 114 -2.04 2.38 -9.45
N ALA A 115 -3.14 2.11 -10.18
CA ALA A 115 -4.48 2.56 -9.78
C ALA A 115 -4.96 1.90 -8.49
N TYR A 116 -4.70 0.61 -8.32
CA TYR A 116 -4.99 -0.10 -7.09
C TYR A 116 -4.22 0.47 -5.90
N GLY A 117 -2.95 0.85 -6.09
CA GLY A 117 -2.17 1.53 -5.06
C GLY A 117 -2.81 2.83 -4.58
N VAL A 118 -3.37 3.63 -5.50
CA VAL A 118 -4.12 4.85 -5.13
C VAL A 118 -5.36 4.50 -4.31
N TYR A 119 -6.11 3.46 -4.70
CA TYR A 119 -7.24 2.98 -3.91
C TYR A 119 -6.81 2.48 -2.53
N GLU A 120 -5.76 1.66 -2.43
CA GLU A 120 -5.28 1.08 -1.17
C GLU A 120 -4.86 2.19 -0.19
N VAL A 121 -4.06 3.15 -0.67
CA VAL A 121 -3.65 4.30 0.14
C VAL A 121 -4.86 5.11 0.58
N ARG A 122 -5.80 5.43 -0.31
CA ARG A 122 -6.96 6.26 0.05
C ARG A 122 -7.98 5.56 0.95
N SER A 123 -8.10 4.24 0.85
CA SER A 123 -9.01 3.44 1.69
C SER A 123 -8.47 3.24 3.10
N HIS A 124 -7.15 3.21 3.29
CA HIS A 124 -6.51 2.99 4.60
C HIS A 124 -5.93 4.25 5.24
N CYS A 125 -5.66 5.30 4.47
CA CYS A 125 -5.08 6.56 4.92
C CYS A 125 -6.05 7.71 4.63
N PRO A 126 -6.86 8.12 5.63
CA PRO A 126 -7.65 9.34 5.56
C PRO A 126 -6.78 10.57 5.26
N VAL A 127 -7.38 11.69 4.84
CA VAL A 127 -6.65 12.94 4.54
C VAL A 127 -5.73 13.36 5.68
N ALA A 128 -6.17 13.23 6.93
CA ALA A 128 -5.35 13.52 8.11
C ALA A 128 -4.08 12.65 8.20
N CYS A 129 -4.13 11.41 7.74
CA CYS A 129 -2.97 10.52 7.65
C CYS A 129 -1.99 11.00 6.55
N ALA A 130 -2.49 11.44 5.40
CA ALA A 130 -1.66 12.01 4.33
C ALA A 130 -1.00 13.34 4.76
N ASP A 131 -1.71 14.18 5.52
CA ASP A 131 -1.18 15.42 6.07
C ASP A 131 -0.08 15.15 7.10
N ALA A 132 -0.32 14.19 8.00
CA ALA A 132 0.68 13.76 8.98
C ALA A 132 1.92 13.19 8.29
N PHE A 133 1.75 12.34 7.27
CA PHE A 133 2.86 11.81 6.49
C PHE A 133 3.66 12.92 5.81
N THR A 134 2.98 13.89 5.17
CA THR A 134 3.66 15.00 4.50
C THR A 134 4.43 15.86 5.49
N ARG A 135 3.80 16.25 6.59
CA ARG A 135 4.41 17.12 7.61
C ARG A 135 5.54 16.40 8.36
N ASP A 136 5.32 15.19 8.81
CA ASP A 136 6.21 14.55 9.78
C ASP A 136 7.30 13.71 9.09
N VAL A 137 7.04 13.19 7.87
CA VAL A 137 8.00 12.37 7.11
C VAL A 137 8.60 13.16 5.96
N LEU A 138 7.78 13.70 5.05
CA LEU A 138 8.30 14.32 3.82
C LEU A 138 9.07 15.62 4.09
N GLN A 139 8.70 16.41 5.09
CA GLN A 139 9.48 17.62 5.46
C GLN A 139 10.88 17.31 5.98
N CYS A 140 11.13 16.07 6.42
CA CYS A 140 12.45 15.63 6.84
C CYS A 140 13.33 15.17 5.67
N VAL A 141 12.79 15.04 4.45
CA VAL A 141 13.52 14.63 3.25
C VAL A 141 14.26 15.84 2.65
N PRO A 142 15.60 15.83 2.54
CA PRO A 142 16.36 16.95 1.98
C PRO A 142 16.00 17.22 0.51
N ALA A 143 16.04 18.49 0.11
CA ALA A 143 15.83 18.89 -1.28
C ALA A 143 16.76 18.12 -2.24
N GLY A 144 16.20 17.65 -3.35
CA GLY A 144 16.91 16.83 -4.35
C GLY A 144 16.97 15.33 -4.02
N SER A 145 16.41 14.89 -2.90
CA SER A 145 16.32 13.45 -2.56
C SER A 145 15.07 12.82 -3.17
N VAL A 146 15.14 11.52 -3.48
CA VAL A 146 13.98 10.70 -3.86
C VAL A 146 13.61 9.79 -2.69
N TYR A 147 12.37 9.87 -2.24
CA TYR A 147 11.85 9.03 -1.17
C TYR A 147 11.24 7.73 -1.72
N PHE A 148 11.78 6.60 -1.29
CA PHE A 148 11.19 5.27 -1.48
C PHE A 148 10.75 4.76 -0.12
N GLY A 149 9.43 4.76 0.12
CA GLY A 149 8.84 4.37 1.40
C GLY A 149 7.94 3.15 1.31
N GLY A 150 7.51 2.69 2.49
CA GLY A 150 6.69 1.50 2.67
C GLY A 150 7.52 0.27 3.04
N THR A 151 6.84 -0.76 3.53
CA THR A 151 7.45 -2.09 3.77
C THR A 151 7.70 -2.86 2.48
N ASP A 152 7.31 -2.30 1.34
CA ASP A 152 7.38 -2.90 0.02
C ASP A 152 7.65 -1.81 -1.02
N ALA A 153 8.89 -1.32 -1.04
CA ALA A 153 9.31 -0.23 -1.92
C ALA A 153 9.13 -0.65 -3.38
N GLY A 154 8.42 0.17 -4.15
CA GLY A 154 8.09 -0.15 -5.54
C GLY A 154 6.90 -1.09 -5.71
N ARG A 155 6.14 -1.42 -4.66
CA ARG A 155 4.93 -2.27 -4.77
C ARG A 155 3.96 -1.82 -5.85
N PHE A 156 3.89 -0.53 -6.16
CA PHE A 156 3.00 0.03 -7.18
C PHE A 156 3.74 0.80 -8.28
N LEU A 157 5.05 0.61 -8.42
CA LEU A 157 5.91 1.26 -9.43
C LEU A 157 6.53 0.22 -10.37
#